data_AF-A0A0K1P848-F1
#
_entry.id   AF-A0A0K1P848-F1
#
_cell.length_a   1.000
_cell.length_b   1.000
_cell.length_c   1.000
_cell.angle_alpha   90.00
_cell.angle_beta   90.00
_cell.angle_gamma   90.00
#
_symmetry.space_group_name_H-M   'P 1'
#
loop_
_entity.id
_entity.type
_entity.pdbx_description
1 polymer ?
#
loop_
_entity_poly.entity_id
_entity_poly.type
_entity_poly.pdbx_seq_one_letter_code
_entity_poly.pdbx_strand_id
1 'polypeptide(L)'
;MTESQAQAISNYIDELPDETADKMFEELVAGMSSYFAILIFGEEIDKLYDPMINEGKTLEEISSEVKKITLEGEEIYSNLVGSLQEEGDAEFFAEDCVQSISFNPEYPEVIVNKLKELEIEESDFSANLIINFRDQFIDFFLNDIDIDEWKSDIIDALVASWN
;
A
#
# COMPACT_ATOMS: atom_id res chain seq x y z
N MET A 1 4.30 -15.00 12.73
CA MET A 1 3.23 -16.03 12.62
C MET A 1 3.82 -17.44 12.42
N THR A 2 3.23 -18.48 13.02
CA THR A 2 3.61 -19.90 12.83
C THR A 2 2.91 -20.54 11.63
N GLU A 3 3.43 -21.65 11.08
CA GLU A 3 2.78 -22.40 9.99
C GLU A 3 1.34 -22.82 10.34
N SER A 4 1.09 -23.25 11.58
CA SER A 4 -0.26 -23.65 12.01
C SER A 4 -1.23 -22.47 12.06
N GLN A 5 -0.75 -21.30 12.46
CA GLN A 5 -1.54 -20.06 12.45
C GLN A 5 -1.85 -19.64 11.01
N ALA A 6 -0.85 -19.68 10.11
CA ALA A 6 -1.00 -19.36 8.69
C ALA A 6 -2.03 -20.26 8.01
N GLN A 7 -1.98 -21.57 8.25
CA GLN A 7 -2.97 -22.50 7.70
C GLN A 7 -4.38 -22.23 8.24
N ALA A 8 -4.50 -21.95 9.54
CA ALA A 8 -5.79 -21.71 10.17
C ALA A 8 -6.47 -20.43 9.66
N ILE A 9 -5.71 -19.34 9.48
CA ILE A 9 -6.26 -18.09 8.94
C ILE A 9 -6.54 -18.22 7.44
N SER A 10 -5.71 -18.91 6.67
CA SER A 10 -5.96 -19.18 5.24
C SER A 10 -7.27 -19.94 5.04
N ASN A 11 -7.48 -21.05 5.76
CA ASN A 11 -8.73 -21.82 5.68
C ASN A 11 -9.95 -20.98 6.06
N TYR A 12 -9.80 -20.07 7.03
CA TYR A 12 -10.86 -19.18 7.43
C TYR A 12 -11.22 -18.18 6.32
N ILE A 13 -10.19 -17.61 5.66
CA ILE A 13 -10.36 -16.68 4.54
C ILE A 13 -11.09 -17.36 3.36
N ASP A 14 -10.73 -18.60 3.04
CA ASP A 14 -11.36 -19.37 1.97
C ASP A 14 -12.86 -19.63 2.21
N GLU A 15 -13.33 -19.55 3.46
CA GLU A 15 -14.73 -19.73 3.86
C GLU A 15 -15.50 -18.41 4.03
N LEU A 16 -14.83 -17.25 3.84
CA LEU A 16 -15.48 -15.95 3.98
C LEU A 16 -16.50 -15.71 2.87
N PRO A 17 -17.56 -14.92 3.15
CA PRO A 17 -18.38 -14.35 2.09
C PRO A 17 -17.53 -13.47 1.17
N ASP A 18 -17.75 -13.56 -0.14
CA ASP A 18 -17.02 -12.80 -1.18
C ASP A 18 -16.89 -11.31 -0.81
N GLU A 19 -17.99 -10.65 -0.44
CA GLU A 19 -18.00 -9.22 -0.05
C GLU A 19 -17.03 -8.91 1.12
N THR A 20 -16.84 -9.85 2.04
CA THR A 20 -15.92 -9.67 3.17
C THR A 20 -14.47 -9.88 2.75
N ALA A 21 -14.21 -10.89 1.91
CA ALA A 21 -12.89 -11.13 1.35
C ALA A 21 -12.46 -9.97 0.45
N ASP A 22 -13.35 -9.49 -0.41
CA ASP A 22 -13.13 -8.34 -1.29
C ASP A 22 -12.75 -7.10 -0.48
N LYS A 23 -13.53 -6.75 0.55
CA LYS A 23 -13.19 -5.63 1.42
C LYS A 23 -11.82 -5.81 2.09
N MET A 24 -11.48 -7.01 2.57
CA MET A 24 -10.17 -7.27 3.15
C MET A 24 -9.03 -7.00 2.14
N PHE A 25 -9.21 -7.42 0.89
CA PHE A 25 -8.22 -7.17 -0.17
C PHE A 25 -8.19 -5.71 -0.61
N GLU A 26 -9.32 -5.02 -0.69
CA GLU A 26 -9.38 -3.59 -0.99
C GLU A 26 -8.57 -2.78 0.03
N GLU A 27 -8.74 -3.05 1.33
CA GLU A 27 -7.98 -2.39 2.41
C GLU A 27 -6.47 -2.69 2.31
N LEU A 28 -6.11 -3.93 2.00
CA LEU A 28 -4.72 -4.32 1.78
C LEU A 28 -4.11 -3.56 0.59
N VAL A 29 -4.80 -3.55 -0.55
CA VAL A 29 -4.37 -2.91 -1.80
C VAL A 29 -4.24 -1.40 -1.59
N ALA A 30 -5.18 -0.77 -0.88
CA ALA A 30 -5.12 0.65 -0.54
C ALA A 30 -3.92 1.00 0.34
N GLY A 31 -3.66 0.19 1.38
CA GLY A 31 -2.49 0.34 2.23
C GLY A 31 -1.18 0.18 1.45
N MET A 32 -1.06 -0.90 0.67
CA MET A 32 0.13 -1.15 -0.16
C MET A 32 0.36 -0.02 -1.17
N SER A 33 -0.71 0.49 -1.78
CA SER A 33 -0.65 1.60 -2.74
C SER A 33 -0.17 2.90 -2.08
N SER A 34 -0.65 3.18 -0.86
CA SER A 34 -0.24 4.37 -0.09
C SER A 34 1.23 4.30 0.29
N TYR A 35 1.68 3.15 0.81
CA TYR A 35 3.09 2.92 1.13
C TYR A 35 3.98 3.01 -0.12
N PHE A 36 3.60 2.34 -1.21
CA PHE A 36 4.35 2.36 -2.45
C PHE A 36 4.47 3.79 -3.02
N ALA A 37 3.40 4.59 -2.95
CA ALA A 37 3.43 5.98 -3.37
C ALA A 37 4.39 6.83 -2.52
N ILE A 38 4.48 6.60 -1.20
CA ILE A 38 5.48 7.25 -0.34
C ILE A 38 6.89 6.84 -0.74
N LEU A 39 7.10 5.55 -1.03
CA LEU A 39 8.41 5.05 -1.44
C LEU A 39 8.94 5.78 -2.69
N ILE A 40 8.07 6.08 -3.66
CA ILE A 40 8.49 6.63 -4.96
C ILE A 40 8.30 8.15 -5.11
N PHE A 41 7.39 8.76 -4.34
CA PHE A 41 7.10 10.20 -4.42
C PHE A 41 7.49 10.97 -3.15
N GLY A 42 7.72 10.29 -2.02
CA GLY A 42 7.91 10.94 -0.74
C GLY A 42 9.10 11.90 -0.71
N GLU A 43 10.21 11.54 -1.35
CA GLU A 43 11.38 12.43 -1.43
C GLU A 43 11.06 13.74 -2.18
N GLU A 44 10.29 13.67 -3.27
CA GLU A 44 9.91 14.85 -4.04
C GLU A 44 8.85 15.69 -3.30
N ILE A 45 7.94 15.06 -2.57
CA ILE A 45 7.01 15.77 -1.70
C ILE A 45 7.79 16.48 -0.58
N ASP A 46 8.71 15.82 0.10
CA ASP A 46 9.54 16.42 1.16
C ASP A 46 10.34 17.63 0.68
N LYS A 47 10.93 17.56 -0.51
CA LYS A 47 11.69 18.66 -1.11
C LYS A 47 10.83 19.91 -1.35
N LEU A 48 9.55 19.73 -1.65
CA LEU A 48 8.66 20.81 -2.07
C LEU A 48 7.74 21.31 -0.94
N TYR A 49 7.27 20.41 -0.08
CA TYR A 49 6.16 20.68 0.84
C TYR A 49 6.47 21.84 1.79
N ASP A 50 7.47 21.69 2.65
CA ASP A 50 7.83 22.72 3.64
C ASP A 50 8.21 24.07 3.01
N PRO A 51 9.07 24.13 1.97
CA PRO A 51 9.38 25.39 1.29
C PRO A 51 8.13 26.09 0.74
N MET A 52 7.26 25.37 0.05
CA MET A 52 6.09 25.94 -0.60
C MET A 52 5.02 26.36 0.42
N ILE A 53 4.80 25.59 1.50
CA ILE A 53 3.94 26.01 2.62
C ILE A 53 4.44 27.32 3.23
N ASN A 54 5.75 27.46 3.43
CA ASN A 54 6.35 28.69 3.97
C ASN A 54 6.22 29.90 3.02
N GLU A 55 6.12 29.66 1.72
CA GLU A 55 5.81 30.69 0.71
C GLU A 55 4.31 31.03 0.62
N GLY A 56 3.46 30.35 1.39
CA GLY A 56 2.01 30.54 1.41
C GLY A 56 1.30 29.87 0.24
N LYS A 57 1.92 28.84 -0.37
CA LYS A 57 1.29 28.02 -1.40
C LYS A 57 0.20 27.13 -0.82
N THR A 58 -0.81 26.86 -1.64
CA THR A 58 -1.87 25.91 -1.31
C THR A 58 -1.41 24.47 -1.53
N LEU A 59 -2.08 23.50 -0.90
CA LEU A 59 -1.81 22.08 -1.12
C LEU A 59 -2.00 21.68 -2.59
N GLU A 60 -3.00 22.26 -3.27
CA GLU A 60 -3.24 22.03 -4.70
C GLU A 60 -2.07 22.50 -5.58
N GLU A 61 -1.47 23.65 -5.25
CA GLU A 61 -0.26 24.13 -5.93
C GLU A 61 0.94 23.20 -5.67
N ILE A 62 1.09 22.68 -4.45
CA ILE A 62 2.16 21.74 -4.10
C ILE A 62 2.00 20.43 -4.87
N SER A 63 0.81 19.81 -4.81
CA SER A 63 0.52 18.58 -5.56
C SER A 63 0.75 18.76 -7.06
N SER A 64 0.34 19.92 -7.61
CA SER A 64 0.55 20.23 -9.02
C SER A 64 2.03 20.29 -9.40
N GLU A 65 2.90 20.79 -8.51
CA GLU A 65 4.35 20.80 -8.77
C GLU A 65 4.96 19.41 -8.59
N VAL A 66 4.57 18.66 -7.55
CA VAL A 66 5.02 17.27 -7.34
C VAL A 66 4.68 16.41 -8.57
N LYS A 67 3.45 16.48 -9.10
CA LYS A 67 3.02 15.72 -10.28
C LYS A 67 3.87 15.97 -11.53
N LYS A 68 4.45 17.17 -11.68
CA LYS A 68 5.28 17.56 -12.83
C LYS A 68 6.71 17.03 -12.78
N ILE A 69 7.23 16.77 -11.59
CA ILE A 69 8.64 16.40 -11.38
C ILE A 69 8.83 14.93 -10.99
N THR A 70 7.72 14.22 -10.77
CA THR A 70 7.69 12.81 -10.38
C THR A 70 7.64 11.88 -11.58
N LEU A 71 7.93 10.60 -11.31
CA LEU A 71 8.04 9.49 -12.26
C LEU A 71 6.88 9.39 -13.26
N GLU A 72 7.18 8.93 -14.47
CA GLU A 72 6.19 8.55 -15.47
C GLU A 72 5.73 7.09 -15.29
N GLY A 73 4.64 6.68 -15.97
CA GLY A 73 4.03 5.36 -15.79
C GLY A 73 5.00 4.18 -15.93
N GLU A 74 5.89 4.19 -16.92
CA GLU A 74 6.89 3.11 -17.12
C GLU A 74 7.86 2.99 -15.93
N GLU A 75 8.29 4.11 -15.37
CA GLU A 75 9.19 4.14 -14.21
C GLU A 75 8.47 3.68 -12.95
N ILE A 76 7.20 4.05 -12.77
CA ILE A 76 6.37 3.59 -11.65
C ILE A 76 6.24 2.07 -11.70
N TYR A 77 5.91 1.50 -12.86
CA TYR A 77 5.83 0.05 -13.02
C TYR A 77 7.17 -0.65 -12.76
N SER A 78 8.27 -0.09 -13.27
CA SER A 78 9.60 -0.64 -13.03
C SER A 78 9.95 -0.65 -11.54
N ASN A 79 9.58 0.39 -10.79
CA ASN A 79 9.79 0.42 -9.33
C ASN A 79 8.92 -0.61 -8.63
N LEU A 80 7.64 -0.73 -9.01
CA LEU A 80 6.72 -1.69 -8.40
C LEU A 80 7.22 -3.13 -8.55
N VAL A 81 7.52 -3.51 -9.80
CA VAL A 81 8.02 -4.85 -10.12
C VAL A 81 9.35 -5.10 -9.41
N GLY A 82 10.26 -4.12 -9.39
CA GLY A 82 11.53 -4.24 -8.67
C GLY A 82 11.37 -4.39 -7.15
N SER A 83 10.32 -3.83 -6.55
CA SER A 83 10.07 -3.94 -5.11
C SER A 83 9.34 -5.22 -4.68
N LEU A 84 8.68 -5.92 -5.60
CA LEU A 84 7.77 -7.02 -5.26
C LEU A 84 8.00 -8.32 -6.03
N GLN A 85 8.75 -8.34 -7.13
CA GLN A 85 8.83 -9.53 -7.97
C GLN A 85 9.62 -10.68 -7.32
N GLU A 86 10.78 -10.38 -6.74
CA GLU A 86 11.62 -11.37 -6.09
C GLU A 86 11.16 -11.58 -4.64
N GLU A 87 11.19 -12.83 -4.16
CA GLU A 87 10.67 -13.20 -2.83
C GLU A 87 11.32 -12.39 -1.70
N GLY A 88 12.64 -12.19 -1.77
CA GLY A 88 13.36 -11.39 -0.76
C GLY A 88 13.00 -9.90 -0.82
N ASP A 89 12.77 -9.33 -2.00
CA ASP A 89 12.38 -7.93 -2.14
C ASP A 89 10.94 -7.73 -1.63
N ALA A 90 10.05 -8.69 -1.91
CA ALA A 90 8.69 -8.70 -1.37
C ALA A 90 8.65 -8.82 0.16
N GLU A 91 9.55 -9.59 0.77
CA GLU A 91 9.71 -9.65 2.22
C GLU A 91 10.10 -8.29 2.81
N PHE A 92 11.08 -7.60 2.22
CA PHE A 92 11.47 -6.25 2.65
C PHE A 92 10.35 -5.24 2.46
N PHE A 93 9.69 -5.26 1.29
CA PHE A 93 8.55 -4.40 1.03
C PHE A 93 7.45 -4.64 2.06
N ALA A 94 7.11 -5.90 2.36
CA ALA A 94 6.09 -6.24 3.34
C ALA A 94 6.47 -5.77 4.75
N GLU A 95 7.72 -5.93 5.17
CA GLU A 95 8.22 -5.47 6.46
C GLU A 95 8.15 -3.95 6.59
N ASP A 96 8.65 -3.21 5.60
CA ASP A 96 8.62 -1.75 5.61
C ASP A 96 7.18 -1.21 5.52
N CYS A 97 6.34 -1.87 4.72
CA CYS A 97 4.93 -1.55 4.57
C CYS A 97 4.23 -1.60 5.94
N VAL A 98 4.32 -2.72 6.68
CA VAL A 98 3.64 -2.85 7.99
C VAL A 98 4.23 -1.99 9.10
N GLN A 99 5.44 -1.45 8.90
CA GLN A 99 6.04 -0.45 9.80
C GLN A 99 5.66 0.99 9.43
N SER A 100 5.16 1.21 8.21
CA SER A 100 4.79 2.53 7.73
C SER A 100 3.47 3.00 8.34
N ILE A 101 3.45 4.25 8.81
CA ILE A 101 2.23 4.90 9.32
C ILE A 101 1.15 5.02 8.22
N SER A 102 1.57 5.04 6.95
CA SER A 102 0.66 5.10 5.80
C SER A 102 -0.05 3.78 5.51
N PHE A 103 0.49 2.67 6.01
CA PHE A 103 -0.14 1.37 5.90
C PHE A 103 -1.04 1.14 7.10
N ASN A 104 -2.32 1.47 6.94
CA ASN A 104 -3.32 1.32 8.00
C ASN A 104 -4.61 0.71 7.42
N PRO A 105 -4.57 -0.57 7.01
CA PRO A 105 -5.75 -1.25 6.47
C PRO A 105 -6.85 -1.37 7.53
N GLU A 106 -8.09 -1.05 7.19
CA GLU A 106 -9.24 -1.22 8.09
C GLU A 106 -9.93 -2.58 7.86
N TYR A 107 -9.24 -3.66 8.25
CA TYR A 107 -9.75 -5.01 8.00
C TYR A 107 -11.14 -5.27 8.59
N PRO A 108 -11.97 -6.11 7.94
CA PRO A 108 -13.28 -6.49 8.46
C PRO A 108 -13.21 -7.03 9.89
N GLU A 109 -14.20 -6.69 10.73
CA GLU A 109 -14.22 -7.07 12.16
C GLU A 109 -14.07 -8.59 12.37
N VAL A 110 -14.61 -9.39 11.45
CA VAL A 110 -14.51 -10.86 11.51
C VAL A 110 -13.07 -11.36 11.33
N ILE A 111 -12.26 -10.68 10.49
CA ILE A 111 -10.83 -10.95 10.35
C ILE A 111 -10.12 -10.57 11.64
N VAL A 112 -10.33 -9.35 12.13
CA VAL A 112 -9.68 -8.85 13.35
C VAL A 112 -9.98 -9.76 14.55
N ASN A 113 -11.21 -10.23 14.67
CA ASN A 113 -11.60 -11.18 15.72
C ASN A 113 -10.92 -12.55 15.54
N LYS A 114 -10.78 -13.04 14.30
CA LYS A 114 -10.08 -14.29 14.04
C LYS A 114 -8.58 -14.20 14.33
N LEU A 115 -7.93 -13.09 13.98
CA LEU A 115 -6.53 -12.84 14.31
C LEU A 115 -6.29 -12.88 15.82
N LYS A 116 -7.17 -12.23 16.59
CA LYS A 116 -7.14 -12.28 18.07
C LYS A 116 -7.33 -13.69 18.63
N GLU A 117 -8.26 -14.47 18.07
CA GLU A 117 -8.48 -15.87 18.47
C GLU A 117 -7.23 -16.74 18.24
N LEU A 118 -6.55 -16.51 17.12
CA LEU A 118 -5.36 -17.26 16.71
C LEU A 118 -4.06 -16.70 17.30
N GLU A 119 -4.11 -15.62 18.08
CA GLU A 119 -2.94 -14.91 18.62
C GLU A 119 -1.97 -14.48 17.51
N ILE A 120 -2.51 -13.93 16.42
CA ILE A 120 -1.76 -13.38 15.28
C ILE A 120 -1.81 -11.86 15.37
N GLU A 121 -0.65 -11.21 15.32
CA GLU A 121 -0.57 -9.76 15.19
C GLU A 121 -1.00 -9.31 13.78
N GLU A 122 -1.68 -8.17 13.69
CA GLU A 122 -2.18 -7.66 12.41
C GLU A 122 -1.05 -7.34 11.42
N SER A 123 0.11 -6.89 11.91
CA SER A 123 1.30 -6.68 11.09
C SER A 123 1.85 -7.99 10.52
N ASP A 124 1.88 -9.06 11.32
CA ASP A 124 2.31 -10.39 10.87
C ASP A 124 1.35 -10.93 9.80
N PHE A 125 0.05 -10.76 10.01
CA PHE A 125 -0.98 -11.14 9.05
C PHE A 125 -0.81 -10.38 7.73
N SER A 126 -0.71 -9.05 7.82
CA SER A 126 -0.55 -8.16 6.66
C SER A 126 0.71 -8.49 5.87
N ALA A 127 1.86 -8.65 6.54
CA ALA A 127 3.12 -8.96 5.85
C ALA A 127 3.03 -10.29 5.09
N ASN A 128 2.46 -11.33 5.71
CA ASN A 128 2.23 -12.60 5.03
C ASN A 128 1.25 -12.47 3.86
N LEU A 129 0.20 -11.65 4.01
CA LEU A 129 -0.77 -11.43 2.94
C LEU A 129 -0.11 -10.70 1.75
N ILE A 130 0.68 -9.65 2.01
CA ILE A 130 1.45 -8.93 0.97
C ILE A 130 2.32 -9.89 0.17
N ILE A 131 3.12 -10.73 0.85
CA ILE A 131 4.03 -11.68 0.18
C ILE A 131 3.25 -12.68 -0.70
N ASN A 132 2.11 -13.18 -0.22
CA ASN A 132 1.30 -14.16 -0.96
C ASN A 132 0.46 -13.54 -2.08
N PHE A 133 0.16 -12.25 -2.00
CA PHE A 133 -0.66 -11.51 -2.97
C PHE A 133 0.16 -10.60 -3.90
N ARG A 134 1.50 -10.63 -3.81
CA ARG A 134 2.38 -9.74 -4.57
C ARG A 134 2.17 -9.84 -6.08
N ASP A 135 1.99 -11.04 -6.60
CA ASP A 135 1.83 -11.26 -8.05
C ASP A 135 0.49 -10.67 -8.52
N GLN A 136 -0.59 -10.85 -7.75
CA GLN A 136 -1.89 -10.27 -8.02
C GLN A 136 -1.86 -8.75 -7.91
N PHE A 137 -1.13 -8.19 -6.94
CA PHE A 137 -0.98 -6.75 -6.82
C PHE A 137 -0.22 -6.14 -8.00
N ILE A 138 0.87 -6.79 -8.44
CA ILE A 138 1.59 -6.39 -9.66
C ILE A 138 0.67 -6.47 -10.88
N ASP A 139 -0.06 -7.58 -11.04
CA ASP A 139 -0.95 -7.80 -12.19
C ASP A 139 -2.08 -6.75 -12.24
N PHE A 140 -2.68 -6.43 -11.10
CA PHE A 140 -3.67 -5.36 -10.94
C PHE A 140 -3.10 -4.01 -11.39
N PHE A 141 -1.90 -3.66 -10.91
CA PHE A 141 -1.23 -2.41 -11.31
C PHE A 141 -0.88 -2.37 -12.81
N LEU A 142 -0.57 -3.50 -13.43
CA LEU A 142 -0.17 -3.52 -14.85
C LEU A 142 -1.36 -3.49 -15.81
N ASN A 143 -2.48 -4.11 -15.42
CA ASN A 143 -3.58 -4.38 -16.35
C ASN A 143 -4.87 -3.63 -16.04
N ASP A 144 -5.13 -3.35 -14.77
CA ASP A 144 -6.44 -2.87 -14.31
C ASP A 144 -6.41 -1.41 -13.85
N ILE A 145 -5.27 -0.91 -13.38
CA ILE A 145 -5.14 0.46 -12.91
C ILE A 145 -4.91 1.44 -14.08
N ASP A 146 -5.57 2.61 -14.03
CA ASP A 146 -5.10 3.77 -14.79
C ASP A 146 -4.00 4.44 -13.96
N ILE A 147 -2.75 4.25 -14.38
CA ILE A 147 -1.60 4.72 -13.59
C ILE A 147 -1.50 6.24 -13.54
N ASP A 148 -1.99 6.95 -14.55
CA ASP A 148 -1.95 8.41 -14.57
C ASP A 148 -3.01 8.98 -13.62
N GLU A 149 -4.21 8.40 -13.61
CA GLU A 149 -5.27 8.72 -12.64
C GLU A 149 -4.82 8.38 -11.21
N TRP A 150 -4.31 7.16 -11.00
CA TRP A 150 -3.77 6.71 -9.71
C TRP A 150 -2.67 7.66 -9.20
N LYS A 151 -1.69 7.99 -10.05
CA LYS A 151 -0.59 8.91 -9.70
C LYS A 151 -1.16 10.26 -9.28
N SER A 152 -2.12 10.79 -10.04
CA SER A 152 -2.74 12.08 -9.74
C SER A 152 -3.41 12.06 -8.37
N ASP A 153 -4.25 11.07 -8.12
CA ASP A 153 -5.08 11.02 -6.92
C ASP A 153 -4.26 10.70 -5.68
N ILE A 154 -3.29 9.77 -5.78
CA ILE A 154 -2.47 9.38 -4.65
C ILE A 154 -1.53 10.52 -4.23
N ILE A 155 -0.98 11.30 -5.17
CA ILE A 155 -0.17 12.48 -4.83
C ILE A 155 -1.02 13.54 -4.12
N ASP A 156 -2.26 13.77 -4.57
CA ASP A 156 -3.15 14.71 -3.89
C ASP A 156 -3.46 14.28 -2.46
N ALA A 157 -3.73 12.98 -2.26
CA ALA A 157 -3.96 12.42 -0.93
C ALA A 157 -2.71 12.53 -0.04
N LEU A 158 -1.54 12.15 -0.55
CA LEU A 158 -0.27 12.21 0.19
C LEU A 158 0.05 13.63 0.62
N VAL A 159 0.05 14.60 -0.30
CA VAL A 159 0.32 16.01 0.00
C VAL A 159 -0.68 16.55 1.03
N ALA A 160 -1.96 16.19 0.94
CA ALA A 160 -2.95 16.64 1.91
C ALA A 160 -2.71 16.10 3.34
N SER A 161 -2.09 14.93 3.44
CA SER A 161 -1.73 14.28 4.71
C SER A 161 -0.29 14.55 5.17
N TRP A 162 0.52 15.24 4.36
CA TRP A 162 1.97 15.42 4.59
C TRP A 162 2.21 16.38 5.77
N ASN A 163 2.47 15.89 6.99
CA ASN A 163 2.86 16.70 8.15
C ASN A 163 3.63 15.89 9.19
#